data_AF-A0AAV5V3G6-F1
#
_entry.id   AF-A0AAV5V3G6-F1
#
_cell.length_a   1.000
_cell.length_b   1.000
_cell.length_c   1.000
_cell.angle_alpha   90.00
_cell.angle_beta   90.00
_cell.angle_gamma   90.00
#
_symmetry.space_group_name_H-M   'P 1'
#
loop_
_entity.id
_entity.type
_entity.pdbx_description
1 polymer ?
#
loop_
_entity_poly.entity_id
_entity_poly.type
_entity_poly.pdbx_seq_one_letter_code
_entity_poly.pdbx_strand_id
1 'polypeptide(L)'
;TTFGVTSMLLVFVAVSFLFPAALSLKCYHNATASTAEYNGLILVSAGSSTFEMGVLKCAKNLERCVNFNRMDISVFKTLDAAKDGNPDFVRQIFSHNQKVAGRACMSNADCDKIKATLEDK
;
A
#
# COMPACT_ATOMS: atom_id res chain seq x y z
N THR A 1 -48.79 35.08 -16.06
CA THR A 1 -47.42 35.10 -16.61
C THR A 1 -46.44 34.75 -15.50
N THR A 2 -46.19 33.45 -15.32
CA THR A 2 -45.29 32.89 -14.30
C THR A 2 -44.33 31.94 -15.00
N PHE A 3 -43.47 32.51 -15.84
CA PHE A 3 -42.34 31.81 -16.45
C PHE A 3 -41.09 32.48 -15.88
N GLY A 4 -40.23 31.76 -15.14
CA GLY A 4 -38.90 32.32 -14.86
C GLY A 4 -38.12 31.79 -13.67
N VAL A 5 -38.64 30.92 -12.80
CA VAL A 5 -37.91 30.55 -11.56
C VAL A 5 -37.44 29.09 -11.52
N THR A 6 -37.93 28.23 -12.40
CA THR A 6 -37.59 26.79 -12.39
C THR A 6 -36.33 26.43 -13.19
N SER A 7 -35.81 27.33 -14.04
CA SER A 7 -34.70 27.02 -14.94
C SER A 7 -33.30 27.26 -14.37
N MET A 8 -33.15 28.06 -13.30
CA MET A 8 -31.83 28.34 -12.69
C MET A 8 -31.42 27.32 -11.61
N LEU A 9 -32.38 26.60 -11.01
CA LEU A 9 -32.12 25.60 -9.97
C LEU A 9 -31.55 24.27 -10.51
N LEU A 10 -31.81 23.95 -11.78
CA LEU A 10 -31.34 22.72 -12.42
C LEU A 10 -29.85 22.76 -12.82
N VAL A 11 -29.26 23.95 -12.95
CA VAL A 11 -27.84 24.10 -13.32
C VAL A 11 -26.92 23.91 -12.11
N PHE A 12 -27.37 24.28 -10.91
CA PHE A 12 -26.56 24.13 -9.69
C PHE A 12 -26.46 22.70 -9.15
N VAL A 13 -27.42 21.82 -9.47
CA VAL A 13 -27.39 20.42 -9.03
C VAL A 13 -26.46 19.56 -9.91
N ALA A 14 -26.23 19.95 -11.16
CA ALA A 14 -25.38 19.19 -12.09
C ALA A 14 -23.86 19.39 -11.86
N VAL A 15 -23.44 20.50 -11.24
CA VAL A 15 -22.01 20.83 -11.02
C VAL A 15 -21.42 20.09 -9.81
N SER A 16 -22.26 19.60 -8.89
CA SER A 16 -21.82 18.95 -7.65
C SER A 16 -21.34 17.50 -7.82
N PHE A 17 -21.57 16.87 -8.97
CA PHE A 17 -21.27 15.45 -9.22
C PHE A 17 -19.92 15.18 -9.92
N LEU A 18 -19.12 16.22 -10.19
CA LEU A 18 -17.91 16.09 -11.02
C LEU A 18 -16.59 15.92 -10.27
N PHE A 19 -16.61 15.71 -8.95
CA PHE A 19 -15.39 15.41 -8.21
C PHE A 19 -15.44 14.01 -7.60
N PRO A 20 -15.12 12.95 -8.36
CA PRO A 20 -14.46 11.82 -7.73
C PRO A 20 -13.10 12.35 -7.29
N ALA A 21 -13.02 12.84 -6.06
CA ALA A 21 -11.75 13.03 -5.38
C ALA A 21 -11.11 11.63 -5.28
N ALA A 22 -10.36 11.27 -6.32
CA ALA A 22 -9.54 10.08 -6.34
C ALA A 22 -8.43 10.30 -5.32
N LEU A 23 -8.77 10.07 -4.05
CA LEU A 23 -7.86 10.01 -2.94
C LEU A 23 -6.91 8.84 -3.24
N SER A 24 -5.75 9.16 -3.81
CA SER A 24 -4.64 8.21 -3.89
C SER A 24 -4.38 7.73 -2.46
N LEU A 25 -4.62 6.44 -2.25
CA LEU A 25 -4.41 5.80 -0.96
C LEU A 25 -2.97 6.03 -0.53
N LYS A 26 -2.79 6.29 0.75
CA LYS A 26 -1.49 6.43 1.38
C LYS A 26 -1.36 5.26 2.36
N CYS A 27 -0.22 4.59 2.35
CA CYS A 27 0.11 3.53 3.29
C CYS A 27 1.36 3.92 4.08
N TYR A 28 1.29 3.88 5.41
CA TYR A 28 2.46 4.10 6.25
C TYR A 28 3.36 2.87 6.25
N HIS A 29 4.63 3.08 5.91
CA HIS A 29 5.64 2.04 5.96
C HIS A 29 6.55 2.26 7.16
N ASN A 30 6.37 1.43 8.18
CA ASN A 30 7.30 1.31 9.29
C ASN A 30 8.25 0.15 9.00
N ALA A 31 9.55 0.40 9.05
CA ALA A 31 10.57 -0.64 8.94
C ALA A 31 11.21 -0.85 10.30
N THR A 32 11.40 -2.12 10.67
CA THR A 32 12.16 -2.48 11.86
C THR A 32 13.51 -3.01 11.43
N ALA A 33 14.58 -2.30 11.77
CA ALA A 33 15.93 -2.81 11.68
C ALA A 33 16.25 -3.54 12.98
N SER A 34 16.62 -4.80 12.87
CA SER A 34 17.06 -5.59 14.01
C SER A 34 18.54 -5.91 13.86
N THR A 35 19.31 -5.64 14.91
CA THR A 35 20.71 -6.03 15.01
C THR A 35 20.84 -7.12 16.06
N ALA A 36 21.69 -8.10 15.77
CA ALA A 36 22.06 -9.15 16.70
C ALA A 36 23.57 -9.35 16.59
N GLU A 37 24.27 -9.07 17.68
CA GLU A 37 25.71 -9.26 17.78
C GLU A 37 25.98 -10.58 18.51
N TYR A 38 26.85 -11.39 17.92
CA TYR A 38 27.26 -12.68 18.45
C TYR A 38 28.76 -12.69 18.68
N ASN A 39 29.17 -13.25 19.82
CA ASN A 39 30.56 -13.61 20.09
C ASN A 39 30.65 -15.14 20.14
N GLY A 40 31.07 -15.73 19.02
CA GLY A 40 30.94 -17.18 18.79
C GLY A 40 29.48 -17.58 18.66
N LEU A 41 29.02 -18.49 19.53
CA LEU A 41 27.62 -18.96 19.57
C LEU A 41 26.76 -18.18 20.57
N ILE A 42 27.32 -17.22 21.29
CA ILE A 42 26.64 -16.47 22.34
C ILE A 42 26.16 -15.14 21.78
N LEU A 43 24.85 -14.89 21.86
CA LEU A 43 24.25 -13.59 21.59
C LEU A 43 24.68 -12.60 22.69
N VAL A 44 25.48 -11.60 22.33
CA VAL A 44 26.01 -10.58 23.26
C VAL A 44 25.16 -9.31 23.28
N SER A 45 24.46 -9.01 22.18
CA SER A 45 23.54 -7.89 22.12
C SER A 45 22.47 -8.14 21.07
N ALA A 46 21.24 -7.70 21.34
CA ALA A 46 20.19 -7.61 20.34
C ALA A 46 19.47 -6.28 20.50
N GLY A 47 19.31 -5.57 19.39
CA GLY A 47 18.58 -4.30 19.32
C GLY A 47 17.55 -4.37 18.21
N SER A 48 16.44 -3.70 18.41
CA SER A 48 15.48 -3.44 17.34
C SER A 48 15.13 -1.97 17.34
N SER A 49 15.20 -1.33 16.18
CA SER A 49 14.77 0.04 16.00
C SER A 49 13.75 0.08 14.88
N THR A 50 12.57 0.61 15.20
CA THR A 50 11.53 0.86 14.21
C THR A 50 11.65 2.29 13.75
N PHE A 51 11.76 2.48 12.44
CA PHE A 51 11.82 3.77 11.79
C PHE A 51 10.60 3.91 10.88
N GLU A 52 9.95 5.08 10.95
CA GLU A 52 8.94 5.46 9.96
C GLU A 52 9.68 5.74 8.65
N MET A 53 9.59 4.82 7.69
CA MET A 53 10.18 5.01 6.36
C MET A 53 9.36 5.99 5.51
N GLY A 54 8.18 6.38 6.00
CA GLY A 54 7.35 7.42 5.42
C GLY A 54 6.05 6.89 4.83
N VAL A 55 5.43 7.73 4.00
CA VAL A 55 4.12 7.49 3.41
C VAL A 55 4.25 7.06 1.96
N LEU A 56 3.85 5.83 1.66
CA LEU A 56 3.77 5.32 0.30
C LEU A 56 2.45 5.78 -0.33
N LYS A 57 2.52 6.63 -1.35
CA LYS A 57 1.36 6.92 -2.19
C LYS A 57 1.13 5.75 -3.14
N CYS A 58 -0.03 5.11 -3.00
CA CYS A 58 -0.46 4.03 -3.85
C CYS A 58 -0.95 4.54 -5.20
N ALA A 59 -0.72 3.75 -6.25
CA ALA A 59 -1.35 3.96 -7.54
C ALA A 59 -2.88 3.87 -7.43
N LYS A 60 -3.60 4.49 -8.37
CA LYS A 60 -5.08 4.60 -8.33
C LYS A 60 -5.80 3.25 -8.22
N ASN A 61 -5.19 2.17 -8.71
CA ASN A 61 -5.80 0.85 -8.74
C ASN A 61 -5.49 0.01 -7.49
N LEU A 62 -4.69 0.54 -6.57
CA LEU A 62 -4.25 -0.14 -5.34
C LEU A 62 -4.97 0.49 -4.15
N GLU A 63 -6.02 -0.19 -3.70
CA GLU A 63 -7.02 0.35 -2.79
C GLU A 63 -6.82 -0.07 -1.32
N ARG A 64 -5.86 -0.95 -1.05
CA ARG A 64 -5.57 -1.48 0.29
C ARG A 64 -4.10 -1.38 0.66
N CYS A 65 -3.87 -1.08 1.94
CA CYS A 65 -2.59 -1.30 2.60
C CYS A 65 -2.66 -2.68 3.25
N VAL A 66 -1.74 -3.56 2.87
CA VAL A 66 -1.73 -4.93 3.40
C VAL A 66 -0.36 -5.35 3.84
N ASN A 67 -0.34 -6.25 4.82
CA ASN A 67 0.81 -7.05 5.19
C ASN A 67 0.60 -8.45 4.63
N PHE A 68 1.61 -8.97 3.92
CA PHE A 68 1.56 -10.29 3.33
C PHE A 68 2.68 -11.19 3.83
N ASN A 69 2.31 -12.45 4.04
CA ASN A 69 3.23 -13.49 4.46
C ASN A 69 4.24 -13.83 3.38
N ARG A 70 5.32 -14.47 3.79
CA ARG A 70 6.43 -14.88 2.92
C ARG A 70 5.94 -15.70 1.73
N MET A 71 6.11 -15.18 0.53
CA MET A 71 5.76 -15.82 -0.74
C MET A 71 6.94 -15.86 -1.69
N ASP A 72 6.80 -16.63 -2.77
CA ASP A 72 7.82 -16.66 -3.82
C ASP A 72 7.80 -15.36 -4.65
N ILE A 73 8.99 -14.88 -5.03
CA ILE A 73 9.14 -13.67 -5.85
C ILE A 73 8.41 -13.78 -7.20
N SER A 74 8.33 -14.98 -7.78
CA SER A 74 7.58 -15.21 -9.02
C SER A 74 6.09 -14.96 -8.83
N VAL A 75 5.52 -15.41 -7.70
CA VAL A 75 4.11 -15.17 -7.35
C VAL A 75 3.89 -13.68 -7.13
N PHE A 76 4.79 -13.02 -6.39
CA PHE A 76 4.68 -11.57 -6.14
C PHE A 76 4.71 -10.74 -7.42
N LYS A 77 5.57 -11.09 -8.39
CA LYS A 77 5.62 -10.42 -9.71
C LYS A 77 4.31 -10.51 -10.51
N THR A 78 3.42 -11.44 -10.15
CA THR A 78 2.09 -11.53 -10.80
C THR A 78 1.06 -10.59 -10.19
N LEU A 79 1.32 -10.04 -9.00
CA LEU A 79 0.40 -9.14 -8.29
C LEU A 79 0.49 -7.71 -8.84
N ASP A 80 -0.60 -6.98 -8.71
CA ASP A 80 -0.73 -5.58 -9.09
C ASP A 80 0.23 -4.71 -8.28
N ALA A 81 0.51 -5.08 -7.02
CA ALA A 81 1.52 -4.42 -6.19
C ALA A 81 2.93 -4.41 -6.84
N ALA A 82 3.28 -5.44 -7.61
CA ALA A 82 4.57 -5.52 -8.29
C ALA A 82 4.57 -4.86 -9.68
N LYS A 83 3.41 -4.77 -10.32
CA LYS A 83 3.25 -4.20 -11.67
C LYS A 83 2.99 -2.69 -11.63
N ASP A 84 2.07 -2.28 -10.76
CA ASP A 84 1.53 -0.93 -10.65
C ASP A 84 1.98 -0.23 -9.35
N GLY A 85 2.71 -0.93 -8.48
CA GLY A 85 3.28 -0.35 -7.27
C GLY A 85 4.42 0.63 -7.55
N ASN A 86 4.82 1.36 -6.52
CA ASN A 86 5.96 2.27 -6.62
C ASN A 86 7.25 1.44 -6.89
N PRO A 87 7.99 1.72 -7.98
CA PRO A 87 9.18 0.94 -8.34
C PRO A 87 10.27 1.00 -7.26
N ASP A 88 10.40 2.11 -6.53
CA ASP A 88 11.38 2.23 -5.44
C ASP A 88 11.02 1.30 -4.28
N PHE A 89 9.73 1.14 -4.02
CA PHE A 89 9.23 0.24 -2.98
C PHE A 89 9.36 -1.22 -3.38
N VAL A 90 8.98 -1.56 -4.61
CA VAL A 90 9.14 -2.91 -5.17
C VAL A 90 10.61 -3.35 -5.14
N ARG A 91 11.55 -2.43 -5.42
CA ARG A 91 13.00 -2.69 -5.32
C ARG A 91 13.47 -2.99 -3.89
N GLN A 92 12.84 -2.42 -2.87
CA GLN A 92 13.16 -2.67 -1.46
C GLN A 92 12.64 -4.02 -0.95
N ILE A 93 11.55 -4.55 -1.52
CA ILE A 93 10.94 -5.82 -1.07
C ILE A 93 11.74 -7.05 -1.53
N PHE A 94 12.56 -6.95 -2.58
CA PHE A 94 13.30 -8.09 -3.12
C PHE A 94 14.36 -8.61 -2.13
N SER A 95 13.97 -9.61 -1.33
CA SER A 95 14.82 -10.20 -0.30
C SER A 95 15.73 -11.30 -0.85
N HIS A 96 16.80 -11.56 -0.09
CA HIS A 96 17.73 -12.66 -0.30
C HIS A 96 16.96 -14.00 -0.24
N ASN A 97 17.27 -14.92 -1.18
CA ASN A 97 16.67 -16.26 -1.31
C ASN A 97 15.33 -16.35 -2.08
N GLN A 98 15.06 -15.41 -3.00
CA GLN A 98 13.91 -15.45 -3.92
C GLN A 98 12.52 -15.46 -3.25
N LYS A 99 12.44 -15.14 -1.96
CA LYS A 99 11.18 -15.01 -1.22
C LYS A 99 10.96 -13.57 -0.82
N VAL A 100 9.72 -13.14 -0.76
CA VAL A 100 9.34 -11.79 -0.38
C VAL A 100 8.25 -11.81 0.69
N ALA A 101 8.35 -10.90 1.64
CA ALA A 101 7.35 -10.66 2.68
C ALA A 101 7.36 -9.17 3.00
N GLY A 102 6.25 -8.64 3.49
CA GLY A 102 6.22 -7.27 3.98
C GLY A 102 4.89 -6.60 3.75
N ARG A 103 4.92 -5.27 3.77
CA ARG A 103 3.75 -4.44 3.54
C ARG A 103 3.71 -4.00 2.08
N ALA A 104 2.55 -3.72 1.50
CA ALA A 104 2.44 -3.09 0.19
C ALA A 104 1.06 -2.46 -0.02
N CYS A 105 0.97 -1.54 -0.98
CA CYS A 105 -0.30 -1.18 -1.61
C CYS A 105 -0.76 -2.34 -2.50
N MET A 106 -2.02 -2.74 -2.44
CA MET A 106 -2.53 -3.85 -3.23
C MET A 106 -3.99 -3.65 -3.65
N SER A 107 -4.40 -4.30 -4.75
CA SER A 107 -5.79 -4.33 -5.20
C SER A 107 -6.62 -5.25 -4.32
N ASN A 108 -7.94 -5.02 -4.22
CA ASN A 108 -8.82 -5.91 -3.42
C ASN A 108 -8.75 -7.37 -3.93
N ALA A 109 -8.71 -7.55 -5.25
CA ALA A 109 -8.64 -8.88 -5.86
C ALA A 109 -7.40 -9.66 -5.44
N ASP A 110 -6.24 -9.00 -5.41
CA ASP A 110 -5.01 -9.63 -4.97
C ASP A 110 -4.99 -9.87 -3.46
N CYS A 111 -5.60 -8.98 -2.65
CA CYS A 111 -5.73 -9.17 -1.20
C CYS A 111 -6.46 -10.47 -0.88
N ASP A 112 -7.56 -10.74 -1.58
CA ASP A 112 -8.35 -11.95 -1.43
C ASP A 112 -7.56 -13.18 -1.89
N LYS A 113 -6.83 -13.06 -3.01
CA LYS A 113 -6.03 -14.14 -3.60
C LYS A 113 -4.93 -14.65 -2.67
N ILE A 114 -4.23 -13.75 -1.98
CA ILE A 114 -3.12 -14.11 -1.09
C ILE A 114 -3.51 -14.17 0.39
N LYS A 115 -4.80 -13.93 0.71
CA LYS A 115 -5.31 -13.82 2.08
C LYS A 115 -4.49 -12.85 2.92
N ALA A 116 -4.17 -11.68 2.35
CA ALA A 116 -3.36 -10.68 3.01
C ALA A 116 -4.10 -10.09 4.23
N THR A 117 -3.35 -9.69 5.26
CA THR A 117 -3.94 -9.01 6.41
C THR A 117 -3.97 -7.51 6.15
N LEU A 118 -5.11 -6.88 6.41
CA LEU A 118 -5.23 -5.42 6.32
C LEU A 118 -4.34 -4.76 7.39
N GLU A 119 -3.65 -3.70 7.01
CA GLU A 119 -2.93 -2.81 7.92
C GLU A 119 -3.61 -1.45 7.96
N ASP A 120 -3.33 -0.71 9.04
CA ASP A 120 -3.83 0.66 9.20
C ASP A 120 -3.33 1.57 8.06
N LYS A 121 -4.21 2.50 7.67
CA LYS A 121 -4.00 3.44 6.56
C LYS A 121 -3.22 4.68 6.98
#